data_AF-A0A5J6LPP0-F1
#
_entry.id   AF-A0A5J6LPP0-F1
#
_cell.length_a   1.000
_cell.length_b   1.000
_cell.length_c   1.000
_cell.angle_alpha   90.00
_cell.angle_beta   90.00
_cell.angle_gamma   90.00
#
_symmetry.space_group_name_H-M   'P 1'
#
loop_
_entity.id
_entity.type
_entity.pdbx_description
1 polymer ?
#
loop_
_entity_poly.entity_id
_entity_poly.type
_entity_poly.pdbx_seq_one_letter_code
_entity_poly.pdbx_strand_id
1 'polypeptide(L)'
;MIGSNQQDLSFEFEKYNNNYYLKSVSIRDLYGLSSQKISKEQKENSDDSAYEFRLTTEEYQNLMKGDKNTGKGGTPLSEILKKHRASVEIETEKKITSEGEEYKSNRVLANVTYQVDGDYKTLLFVAQPDGEFLYIGSKRF
;
A
#
# COMPACT_ATOMS: atom_id res chain seq x y z
N MET A 1 6.90 9.94 27.12
CA MET A 1 7.82 9.37 26.12
C MET A 1 7.49 9.99 24.77
N ILE A 2 8.50 10.32 23.97
CA ILE A 2 8.35 10.87 22.63
C ILE A 2 7.85 9.72 21.74
N GLY A 3 6.65 9.81 21.18
CA GLY A 3 6.21 8.86 20.15
C GLY A 3 7.16 8.97 18.96
N SER A 4 7.97 7.95 18.75
CA SER A 4 8.89 7.90 17.63
C SER A 4 8.07 7.77 16.36
N ASN A 5 8.20 8.75 15.47
CA ASN A 5 7.77 8.71 14.07
C ASN A 5 8.67 7.71 13.30
N GLN A 6 8.69 6.45 13.74
CA GLN A 6 9.55 5.42 13.17
C GLN A 6 8.77 4.70 12.08
N GLN A 7 9.27 4.78 10.86
CA GLN A 7 8.83 3.96 9.74
C GLN A 7 9.82 2.82 9.59
N ASP A 8 9.33 1.59 9.63
CA ASP A 8 10.20 0.43 9.46
C ASP A 8 10.27 0.08 7.98
N LEU A 9 11.39 0.45 7.36
CA LEU A 9 11.71 0.15 5.97
C LEU A 9 12.54 -1.14 5.91
N SER A 10 12.06 -2.11 5.14
CA SER A 10 12.72 -3.39 4.90
C SER A 10 12.87 -3.66 3.40
N PHE A 11 14.00 -4.24 3.03
CA PHE A 11 14.30 -4.66 1.67
C PHE A 11 14.51 -6.18 1.65
N GLU A 12 13.78 -6.88 0.80
CA GLU A 12 13.99 -8.32 0.57
C GLU A 12 14.78 -8.50 -0.72
N PHE A 13 15.86 -9.29 -0.66
CA PHE A 13 16.67 -9.63 -1.83
C PHE A 13 16.59 -11.13 -2.12
N GLU A 14 16.54 -11.49 -3.39
CA GLU A 14 16.56 -12.86 -3.88
C GLU A 14 17.89 -13.15 -4.58
N LYS A 15 18.51 -14.29 -4.26
CA LYS A 15 19.74 -14.73 -4.89
C LYS A 15 19.45 -15.51 -6.16
N TYR A 16 20.02 -15.08 -7.28
CA TYR A 16 19.94 -15.78 -8.57
C TYR A 16 21.27 -15.67 -9.32
N ASN A 17 21.80 -16.78 -9.83
CA ASN A 17 23.09 -16.83 -10.55
C ASN A 17 24.23 -16.06 -9.85
N ASN A 18 24.44 -16.31 -8.56
CA ASN A 18 25.44 -15.63 -7.71
C ASN A 18 25.29 -14.11 -7.54
N ASN A 19 24.20 -13.52 -8.01
CA ASN A 19 23.84 -12.12 -7.79
C ASN A 19 22.63 -12.00 -6.86
N TYR A 20 22.45 -10.83 -6.26
CA TYR A 20 21.27 -10.49 -5.45
C TYR A 20 20.44 -9.44 -6.17
N TYR A 21 19.14 -9.70 -6.27
CA TYR A 21 18.17 -8.81 -6.90
C TYR A 21 17.13 -8.38 -5.87
N LEU A 22 16.77 -7.09 -5.89
CA LEU A 22 15.69 -6.59 -5.04
C LEU A 22 14.39 -7.29 -5.43
N LYS A 23 13.77 -7.96 -4.46
CA LYS A 23 12.52 -8.71 -4.65
C LYS A 23 11.32 -7.89 -4.20
N SER A 24 11.41 -7.25 -3.04
CA SER A 24 10.33 -6.41 -2.51
C SER A 24 10.87 -5.32 -1.58
N VAL A 25 10.08 -4.27 -1.41
CA VAL A 25 10.28 -3.22 -0.40
C VAL A 25 9.04 -3.17 0.47
N SER A 26 9.20 -3.34 1.78
CA SER A 26 8.12 -3.23 2.75
C SER A 26 8.33 -2.01 3.62
N ILE A 27 7.26 -1.24 3.81
CA ILE A 27 7.22 -0.11 4.73
C ILE A 27 6.06 -0.36 5.69
N ARG A 28 6.38 -0.46 6.98
CA ARG A 28 5.37 -0.47 8.05
C ARG A 28 5.18 0.94 8.59
N ASP A 29 3.95 1.21 9.01
CA ASP A 29 3.54 2.48 9.59
C ASP A 29 3.87 3.69 8.69
N LEU A 30 3.63 3.56 7.38
CA LEU A 30 3.78 4.67 6.45
C LEU A 30 2.64 5.67 6.65
N TYR A 31 2.97 6.92 6.96
CA TYR A 31 2.05 8.06 6.98
C TYR A 31 2.75 9.35 6.58
N GLY A 32 1.93 10.35 6.22
CA GLY A 32 2.39 11.72 6.19
C GLY A 32 3.36 12.00 5.04
N LEU A 33 2.92 11.78 3.80
CA LEU A 33 3.56 12.40 2.62
C LEU A 33 3.35 13.93 2.57
N SER A 34 2.71 14.51 3.60
CA SER A 34 2.49 15.93 3.78
C SER A 34 3.62 16.55 4.62
N SER A 35 4.23 17.62 4.11
CA SER A 35 5.26 18.42 4.78
C SER A 35 4.78 19.14 6.06
N GLN A 36 3.53 18.95 6.48
CA GLN A 36 2.99 19.59 7.66
C GLN A 36 3.19 18.72 8.91
N LYS A 37 4.08 19.19 9.77
CA LYS A 37 4.17 18.77 11.17
C LYS A 37 2.78 18.91 11.80
N ILE A 38 2.10 17.79 11.98
CA ILE A 38 0.84 17.75 12.75
C ILE A 38 1.20 18.16 14.19
N SER A 39 0.61 19.25 14.65
CA SER A 39 0.79 19.79 15.99
C SER A 39 0.31 18.79 17.03
N LYS A 40 1.15 18.53 18.04
CA LYS A 40 0.98 17.55 19.12
C LYS A 40 -0.10 17.93 20.15
N GLU A 41 -1.31 18.22 19.72
CA GLU A 41 -2.42 18.51 20.63
C GLU A 41 -3.65 17.67 20.31
N GLN A 42 -3.52 16.35 20.45
CA GLN A 42 -4.63 15.51 20.90
C GLN A 42 -4.06 14.46 21.84
N LYS A 43 -4.42 14.56 23.13
CA LYS A 43 -3.99 13.66 24.20
C LYS A 43 -5.16 12.75 24.57
N GLU A 44 -4.84 11.46 24.63
CA GLU A 44 -5.33 10.44 25.58
C GLU A 44 -6.85 10.19 25.61
N ASN A 45 -7.30 9.15 24.90
CA ASN A 45 -7.95 7.95 25.48
C ASN A 45 -8.76 7.18 24.43
N SER A 46 -8.08 6.42 23.57
CA SER A 46 -8.56 5.13 23.08
C SER A 46 -7.38 4.36 22.50
N ASP A 47 -7.54 3.07 22.24
CA ASP A 47 -6.59 2.21 21.54
C ASP A 47 -6.52 2.63 20.04
N ASP A 48 -6.16 3.90 19.79
CA ASP A 48 -6.43 4.66 18.55
C ASP A 48 -5.57 4.23 17.36
N SER A 49 -4.53 3.42 17.59
CA SER A 49 -3.72 2.84 16.50
C SER A 49 -4.58 1.99 15.56
N ALA A 50 -5.68 1.41 16.05
CA ALA A 50 -6.61 0.63 15.25
C ALA A 50 -7.40 1.48 14.25
N TYR A 51 -7.62 2.78 14.51
CA TYR A 51 -8.30 3.67 13.56
C TYR A 51 -7.39 4.16 12.45
N GLU A 52 -6.07 4.16 12.66
CA GLU A 52 -5.12 4.66 11.67
C GLU A 52 -5.00 3.73 10.45
N PHE A 53 -5.38 2.45 10.55
CA PHE A 53 -5.39 1.46 9.46
C PHE A 53 -6.80 1.15 8.92
N ARG A 54 -7.79 2.02 9.16
CA ARG A 54 -9.18 1.79 8.75
C ARG A 54 -9.61 2.70 7.62
N LEU A 55 -10.34 2.15 6.66
CA LEU A 55 -11.11 2.94 5.71
C LEU A 55 -12.59 2.81 6.05
N THR A 56 -13.32 3.92 5.92
CA THR A 56 -14.77 3.86 5.91
C THR A 56 -15.26 3.14 4.66
N THR A 57 -16.47 2.57 4.71
CA THR A 57 -17.10 1.93 3.55
C THR A 57 -17.22 2.91 2.38
N GLU A 58 -17.54 4.17 2.64
CA GLU A 58 -17.62 5.22 1.61
C GLU A 58 -16.24 5.48 0.96
N GLU A 59 -15.19 5.64 1.76
CA GLU A 59 -13.82 5.80 1.23
C GLU A 59 -13.42 4.62 0.37
N TYR A 60 -13.67 3.39 0.84
CA TYR A 60 -13.38 2.18 0.07
C TYR A 60 -14.15 2.13 -1.26
N GLN A 61 -15.45 2.44 -1.27
CA GLN A 61 -16.23 2.48 -2.52
C GLN A 61 -15.71 3.56 -3.49
N ASN A 62 -15.28 4.71 -2.97
CA ASN A 62 -14.70 5.79 -3.77
C ASN A 62 -13.35 5.41 -4.41
N LEU A 63 -12.66 4.39 -3.89
CA LEU A 63 -11.47 3.83 -4.54
C LEU A 63 -11.79 3.02 -5.78
N MET A 64 -12.99 2.41 -5.85
CA MET A 64 -13.38 1.42 -6.87
C MET A 64 -13.69 2.02 -8.25
N LYS A 65 -12.88 3.00 -8.67
CA LYS A 65 -12.91 3.64 -9.99
C LYS A 65 -11.59 3.39 -10.72
N GLY A 66 -11.60 3.66 -12.03
CA GLY A 66 -10.44 3.52 -12.89
C GLY A 66 -10.34 2.14 -13.56
N ASP A 67 -9.43 2.06 -14.52
CA ASP A 67 -9.18 0.85 -15.28
C ASP A 67 -8.38 -0.17 -14.46
N LYS A 68 -8.86 -1.41 -14.37
CA LYS A 68 -8.26 -2.46 -13.52
C LYS A 68 -6.89 -2.96 -14.00
N ASN A 69 -6.52 -2.69 -15.25
CA ASN A 69 -5.25 -3.14 -15.82
C ASN A 69 -4.19 -2.04 -15.80
N THR A 70 -4.61 -0.79 -15.96
CA THR A 70 -3.70 0.35 -16.13
C THR A 70 -3.72 1.30 -14.95
N GLY A 71 -4.76 1.27 -14.13
CA GLY A 71 -5.02 2.25 -13.07
C GLY A 71 -5.52 3.59 -13.59
N LYS A 72 -5.66 3.79 -14.91
CA LYS A 72 -6.06 5.07 -15.49
C LYS A 72 -7.42 5.52 -14.96
N GLY A 73 -7.47 6.73 -14.41
CA GLY A 73 -8.68 7.28 -13.76
C GLY A 73 -8.96 6.73 -12.36
N GLY A 74 -8.07 5.89 -11.82
CA GLY A 74 -8.13 5.36 -10.46
C GLY A 74 -7.65 6.35 -9.41
N THR A 75 -7.93 6.06 -8.15
CA THR A 75 -7.49 6.89 -7.01
C THR A 75 -5.99 6.68 -6.76
N PRO A 76 -5.20 7.75 -6.61
CA PRO A 76 -3.81 7.66 -6.19
C PRO A 76 -3.65 7.16 -4.75
N LEU A 77 -2.65 6.31 -4.51
CA LEU A 77 -2.29 5.85 -3.17
C LEU A 77 -1.95 7.04 -2.25
N SER A 78 -1.32 8.08 -2.80
CA SER A 78 -0.97 9.30 -2.07
C SER A 78 -2.19 10.04 -1.50
N GLU A 79 -3.38 9.92 -2.08
CA GLU A 79 -4.61 10.50 -1.53
C GLU A 79 -5.05 9.81 -0.24
N ILE A 80 -4.81 8.50 -0.13
CA ILE A 80 -5.18 7.71 1.04
C ILE A 80 -4.15 7.91 2.15
N LEU A 81 -2.85 7.86 1.81
CA LEU A 81 -1.74 8.01 2.77
C LEU A 81 -1.65 9.41 3.41
N LYS A 82 -2.37 10.40 2.87
CA LYS A 82 -2.55 11.71 3.50
C LYS A 82 -3.45 11.65 4.74
N LYS A 83 -4.35 10.67 4.81
CA LYS A 83 -5.40 10.57 5.83
C LYS A 83 -5.17 9.38 6.77
N HIS A 84 -4.65 8.28 6.23
CA HIS A 84 -4.56 7.00 6.92
C HIS A 84 -3.14 6.45 6.90
N ARG A 85 -2.76 5.74 7.96
CA ARG A 85 -1.52 4.95 8.01
C ARG A 85 -1.71 3.66 7.24
N ALA A 86 -0.62 3.17 6.67
CA ALA A 86 -0.65 1.89 5.97
C ALA A 86 0.63 1.08 6.15
N SER A 87 0.46 -0.23 6.06
CA SER A 87 1.56 -1.12 5.66
C SER A 87 1.53 -1.24 4.14
N VAL A 88 2.64 -0.90 3.50
CA VAL A 88 2.81 -0.94 2.05
C VAL A 88 3.90 -1.94 1.70
N GLU A 89 3.59 -2.87 0.81
CA GLU A 89 4.55 -3.76 0.19
C GLU A 89 4.61 -3.49 -1.30
N ILE A 90 5.79 -3.17 -1.81
CA ILE A 90 6.05 -2.92 -3.23
C ILE A 90 6.78 -4.13 -3.81
N GLU A 91 6.19 -4.77 -4.80
CA GLU A 91 6.74 -5.92 -5.51
C GLU A 91 6.40 -5.88 -7.01
N THR A 92 7.01 -6.76 -7.78
CA THR A 92 6.59 -7.00 -9.17
C THR A 92 5.35 -7.91 -9.22
N GLU A 93 4.42 -7.61 -10.12
CA GLU A 93 3.21 -8.42 -10.31
C GLU A 93 3.59 -9.85 -10.73
N LYS A 94 3.10 -10.81 -9.95
CA LYS A 94 3.19 -12.23 -10.27
C LYS A 94 1.98 -12.62 -11.10
N LYS A 95 2.22 -13.22 -12.27
CA LYS A 95 1.18 -13.78 -13.12
C LYS A 95 1.40 -15.27 -13.28
N ILE A 96 0.31 -16.01 -13.36
CA ILE A 96 0.35 -17.43 -13.68
C ILE A 96 -0.05 -17.56 -15.15
N THR A 97 0.76 -18.24 -15.95
CA THR A 97 0.40 -18.57 -17.34
C THR A 97 -0.79 -19.53 -17.36
N SER A 98 -1.41 -19.70 -18.52
CA SER A 98 -2.44 -20.73 -18.71
C SER A 98 -1.96 -22.15 -18.40
N GLU A 99 -0.65 -22.36 -18.34
CA GLU A 99 0.02 -23.64 -18.08
C GLU A 99 0.44 -23.79 -16.62
N GLY A 100 0.12 -22.82 -15.76
CA GLY A 100 0.44 -22.87 -14.33
C GLY A 100 1.84 -22.36 -13.97
N GLU A 101 2.61 -21.87 -14.94
CA GLU A 101 3.94 -21.31 -14.68
C GLU A 101 3.81 -19.89 -14.11
N GLU A 102 4.47 -19.63 -12.99
CA GLU A 102 4.56 -18.29 -12.42
C GLU A 102 5.63 -17.48 -13.17
N TYR A 103 5.22 -16.39 -13.82
CA TYR A 103 6.14 -15.42 -14.40
C TYR A 103 5.98 -14.06 -13.73
N LYS A 104 7.12 -13.42 -13.46
CA LYS A 104 7.17 -12.07 -12.91
C LYS A 104 6.99 -11.07 -14.05
N SER A 105 5.93 -10.26 -14.00
CA SER A 105 5.73 -9.12 -14.89
C SER A 105 6.68 -7.99 -14.51
N ASN A 106 7.00 -7.10 -15.46
CA ASN A 106 7.68 -5.84 -15.16
C ASN A 106 6.74 -4.79 -14.53
N ARG A 107 5.44 -5.08 -14.37
CA ARG A 107 4.50 -4.21 -13.67
C ARG A 107 4.83 -4.21 -12.18
N VAL A 108 5.06 -3.04 -11.61
CA VAL A 108 5.28 -2.87 -10.18
C VAL A 108 3.95 -2.55 -9.50
N LEU A 109 3.66 -3.25 -8.41
CA LEU A 109 2.46 -3.08 -7.60
C LEU A 109 2.82 -2.66 -6.19
N ALA A 110 1.97 -1.82 -5.60
CA ALA A 110 1.90 -1.62 -4.16
C ALA A 110 0.68 -2.37 -3.61
N ASN A 111 0.94 -3.34 -2.74
CA ASN A 111 -0.05 -4.02 -1.91
C ASN A 111 -0.20 -3.22 -0.61
N VAL A 112 -1.42 -2.77 -0.32
CA VAL A 112 -1.69 -1.91 0.84
C VAL A 112 -2.82 -2.49 1.66
N THR A 113 -2.59 -2.76 2.94
CA THR A 113 -3.59 -3.43 3.79
C THR A 113 -4.31 -2.44 4.67
N TYR A 114 -5.65 -2.46 4.60
CA TYR A 114 -6.56 -1.68 5.43
C TYR A 114 -7.68 -2.55 6.00
N GLN A 115 -8.20 -2.19 7.15
CA GLN A 115 -9.46 -2.73 7.67
C GLN A 115 -10.64 -1.92 7.11
N VAL A 116 -11.64 -2.60 6.57
CA VAL A 116 -12.87 -2.03 6.00
C VAL A 116 -14.05 -2.82 6.57
N ASP A 117 -14.94 -2.15 7.29
CA ASP A 117 -16.13 -2.78 7.91
C ASP A 117 -15.79 -4.05 8.74
N GLY A 118 -14.73 -3.97 9.53
CA GLY A 118 -14.27 -5.10 10.36
C GLY A 118 -13.32 -6.07 9.65
N ASP A 119 -13.33 -6.14 8.32
CA ASP A 119 -12.50 -7.06 7.53
C ASP A 119 -11.20 -6.43 7.03
N TYR A 120 -10.09 -7.16 7.07
CA TYR A 120 -8.88 -6.74 6.37
C TYR A 120 -8.99 -6.98 4.85
N LYS A 121 -8.66 -5.96 4.06
CA LYS A 121 -8.57 -6.00 2.61
C LYS A 121 -7.17 -5.57 2.17
N THR A 122 -6.58 -6.30 1.22
CA THR A 122 -5.37 -5.86 0.53
C THR A 122 -5.76 -5.15 -0.77
N LEU A 123 -5.53 -3.85 -0.79
CA LEU A 123 -5.72 -2.99 -1.95
C LEU A 123 -4.49 -3.05 -2.85
N LEU A 124 -4.72 -3.03 -4.16
CA LEU A 124 -3.68 -3.11 -5.18
C LEU A 124 -3.59 -1.79 -5.93
N PHE A 125 -2.38 -1.24 -6.03
CA PHE A 125 -2.10 -0.06 -6.83
C PHE A 125 -0.98 -0.37 -7.81
N VAL A 126 -1.11 0.06 -9.06
CA VAL A 126 -0.07 -0.13 -10.08
C VAL A 126 0.74 1.14 -10.28
N ALA A 127 2.06 0.99 -10.31
CA ALA A 127 3.00 2.09 -10.55
C ALA A 127 2.77 2.70 -11.94
N GLN A 128 2.79 4.02 -11.99
CA GLN A 128 2.69 4.82 -13.21
C GLN A 128 4.06 5.38 -13.61
N PRO A 129 4.24 5.82 -14.87
CA PRO A 129 5.50 6.43 -15.32
C PRO A 129 5.93 7.69 -14.56
N ASP A 130 4.99 8.41 -13.95
CA ASP A 130 5.25 9.61 -13.15
C ASP A 130 5.60 9.31 -11.68
N GLY A 131 5.61 8.04 -11.29
CA GLY A 131 5.91 7.59 -9.93
C GLY A 131 4.69 7.50 -9.01
N GLU A 132 3.49 7.87 -9.47
CA GLU A 132 2.26 7.63 -8.71
C GLU A 132 1.85 6.15 -8.75
N PHE A 133 1.06 5.75 -7.77
CA PHE A 133 0.47 4.41 -7.69
C PHE A 133 -1.04 4.54 -7.75
N LEU A 134 -1.68 3.99 -8.79
CA LEU A 134 -3.12 4.13 -9.01
C LEU A 134 -3.87 2.84 -8.69
N TYR A 135 -5.00 2.96 -8.01
CA TYR A 135 -5.82 1.81 -7.60
C TYR A 135 -6.28 0.98 -8.81
N ILE A 136 -6.14 -0.34 -8.70
CA ILE A 136 -6.59 -1.30 -9.72
C ILE A 136 -7.52 -2.39 -9.19
N GLY A 137 -7.70 -2.48 -7.87
CA GLY A 137 -8.58 -3.47 -7.26
C GLY A 137 -8.16 -3.85 -5.85
N SER A 138 -8.80 -4.89 -5.32
CA SER A 138 -8.44 -5.49 -4.02
C SER A 138 -8.47 -7.01 -4.11
N LYS A 139 -7.58 -7.66 -3.37
CA LYS A 139 -7.61 -9.10 -3.15
C LYS A 139 -8.56 -9.40 -2.00
N ARG A 140 -9.40 -10.43 -2.16
CA ARG A 140 -10.12 -11.05 -1.04
C ARG A 140 -9.24 -12.18 -0.53
N PHE A 141 -9.03 -12.22 0.79
CA PHE A 141 -8.58 -13.43 1.47
C PHE A 141 -9.75 -14.39 1.62
#